data_AF-A0A918J6P1-F1
#
_entry.id   AF-A0A918J6P1-F1
#
_cell.length_a   1.000
_cell.length_b   1.000
_cell.length_c   1.000
_cell.angle_alpha   90.00
_cell.angle_beta   90.00
_cell.angle_gamma   90.00
#
_symmetry.space_group_name_H-M   'P 1'
#
loop_
_entity.id
_entity.type
_entity.pdbx_description
1 polymer ?
#
loop_
_entity_poly.entity_id
_entity_poly.type
_entity_poly.pdbx_seq_one_letter_code
_entity_poly.pdbx_strand_id
1 'polypeptide(L)'
;MSVPPLPPSLLPPRGQSMAVWIRRTFRSRKALSGVTQWFIDWGIPIFLVIGFVWVFGAGRSEKGWSGIYRVFTLIDRPVHVSSWGASILGWLLVPALIGGVAGHVIAARMQRVKEIATNQLFQRRGLKRRLKPPGRITFLESLHLKSAEDQEFLDRYVRRAHRGDWKKAQDHWEVLVRDVLCTVELAELDRNEALESAESVARAVMWVTGYQDKCLVCTARAHQP
;
A
#
# COMPACT_ATOMS: atom_id res chain seq x y z
N MET A 1 23.60 38.70 -9.23
CA MET A 1 22.15 38.96 -9.34
C MET A 1 21.45 38.20 -8.22
N SER A 2 20.84 38.91 -7.26
CA SER A 2 20.09 38.29 -6.16
C SER A 2 18.72 37.83 -6.67
N VAL A 3 18.44 36.53 -6.60
CA VAL A 3 17.12 35.99 -6.93
C VAL A 3 16.15 36.48 -5.84
N PRO A 4 15.03 37.14 -6.20
CA PRO A 4 14.07 37.62 -5.21
C PRO A 4 13.51 36.45 -4.39
N PRO A 5 13.24 36.65 -3.09
CA PRO A 5 12.68 35.62 -2.24
C PRO A 5 11.31 35.18 -2.77
N LEU A 6 11.13 33.88 -2.93
CA LEU A 6 9.87 33.29 -3.40
C LEU A 6 8.75 33.58 -2.39
N PRO A 7 7.54 33.95 -2.84
CA PRO A 7 6.40 34.15 -1.96
C PRO A 7 6.10 32.88 -1.15
N PRO A 8 5.62 33.02 0.09
CA PRO A 8 5.49 31.91 1.04
C PRO A 8 4.53 30.80 0.57
N SER A 9 3.61 31.08 -0.34
CA SER A 9 2.74 30.08 -0.99
C SER A 9 3.48 29.17 -1.98
N LEU A 10 4.69 29.54 -2.40
CA LEU A 10 5.51 28.77 -3.35
C LEU A 10 6.61 27.96 -2.65
N LEU A 11 6.74 28.08 -1.33
CA LEU A 11 7.63 27.25 -0.53
C LEU A 11 6.94 25.91 -0.22
N PRO A 12 7.68 24.80 -0.22
CA PRO A 12 7.11 23.53 0.21
C PRO A 12 6.65 23.60 1.67
N PRO A 13 5.59 22.86 2.04
CA PRO A 13 5.07 22.87 3.41
C PRO A 13 6.11 22.29 4.39
N ARG A 14 6.59 23.09 5.34
CA ARG A 14 7.58 22.67 6.35
C ARG A 14 7.06 21.50 7.20
N GLY A 15 7.55 20.30 6.90
CA GLY A 15 7.40 19.12 7.76
C GLY A 15 6.03 18.44 7.64
N GLN A 16 6.06 17.11 7.56
CA GLN A 16 4.84 16.31 7.43
C GLN A 16 4.27 15.94 8.78
N SER A 17 2.96 16.11 8.94
CA SER A 17 2.27 15.55 10.10
C SER A 17 2.30 14.02 10.04
N MET A 18 2.44 13.38 11.20
CA MET A 18 2.52 11.92 11.34
C MET A 18 1.33 11.20 10.64
N ALA A 19 0.16 11.85 10.58
CA ALA A 19 -1.02 11.35 9.88
C ALA A 19 -0.82 11.22 8.36
N VAL A 20 -0.12 12.15 7.72
CA VAL A 20 0.20 12.09 6.28
C VAL A 20 1.15 10.92 6.00
N TRP A 21 2.13 10.72 6.88
CA TRP A 21 3.07 9.61 6.80
C TRP A 21 2.37 8.24 6.93
N ILE A 22 1.47 8.10 7.90
CA ILE A 22 0.67 6.88 8.10
C ILE A 22 -0.21 6.62 6.88
N ARG A 23 -0.92 7.65 6.39
CA ARG A 23 -1.80 7.54 5.22
C ARG A 23 -1.05 7.10 3.96
N ARG A 24 0.14 7.64 3.74
CA ARG A 24 1.00 7.29 2.59
C ARG A 24 1.57 5.89 2.70
N THR A 25 1.98 5.47 3.90
CA THR A 25 2.42 4.09 4.15
C THR A 25 1.29 3.09 3.88
N PHE A 26 0.05 3.44 4.23
CA PHE A 26 -1.13 2.65 3.88
C PHE A 26 -1.43 2.66 2.36
N ARG A 27 -1.24 3.79 1.69
CA ARG A 27 -1.48 3.93 0.25
C ARG A 27 -0.42 3.22 -0.60
N SER A 28 0.86 3.27 -0.20
CA SER A 28 1.93 2.53 -0.86
C SER A 28 1.82 1.01 -0.64
N ARG A 29 1.29 0.59 0.52
CA ARG A 29 0.94 -0.82 0.76
C ARG A 29 -0.11 -1.32 -0.24
N LYS A 30 -1.13 -0.51 -0.57
CA LYS A 30 -2.15 -0.83 -1.60
C LYS A 30 -1.63 -0.98 -3.03
N ALA A 31 -0.35 -0.67 -3.29
CA ALA A 31 0.28 -0.98 -4.58
C ALA A 31 0.81 -2.44 -4.65
N LEU A 32 0.85 -3.16 -3.52
CA LEU A 32 1.14 -4.59 -3.47
C LEU A 32 -0.16 -5.37 -3.62
N SER A 33 -0.30 -6.08 -4.75
CA SER A 33 -1.50 -6.79 -5.15
C SER A 33 -2.11 -7.70 -4.08
N GLY A 34 -3.37 -7.40 -3.75
CA GLY A 34 -4.48 -8.31 -3.43
C GLY A 34 -4.41 -9.20 -2.19
N VAL A 35 -3.36 -9.99 -2.00
CA VAL A 35 -3.39 -11.20 -1.13
C VAL A 35 -2.55 -11.02 0.12
N THR A 36 -1.27 -10.68 -0.06
CA THR A 36 -0.34 -10.47 1.06
C THR A 36 -0.80 -9.33 1.95
N GLN A 37 -1.41 -8.29 1.36
CA GLN A 37 -1.95 -7.19 2.14
C GLN A 37 -3.22 -7.55 2.90
N TRP A 38 -4.14 -8.32 2.31
CA TRP A 38 -5.31 -8.82 3.06
C TRP A 38 -4.87 -9.72 4.22
N PHE A 39 -3.88 -10.58 4.00
CA PHE A 39 -3.34 -11.46 5.04
C PHE A 39 -2.60 -10.67 6.13
N ILE A 40 -1.94 -9.57 5.80
CA ILE A 40 -1.31 -8.69 6.79
C ILE A 40 -2.37 -7.86 7.54
N ASP A 41 -3.32 -7.26 6.82
CA ASP A 41 -4.31 -6.34 7.39
C ASP A 41 -5.38 -7.08 8.20
N TRP A 42 -5.74 -8.31 7.86
CA TRP A 42 -6.72 -9.13 8.58
C TRP A 42 -6.10 -10.31 9.32
N GLY A 43 -5.11 -10.98 8.73
CA GLY A 43 -4.45 -12.12 9.37
C GLY A 43 -3.68 -11.72 10.63
N ILE A 44 -3.02 -10.54 10.69
CA ILE A 44 -2.35 -10.09 11.92
C ILE A 44 -3.36 -9.83 13.05
N PRO A 45 -4.45 -9.06 12.86
CA PRO A 45 -5.48 -8.91 13.89
C PRO A 45 -6.09 -10.25 14.30
N ILE A 46 -6.40 -11.13 13.35
CA ILE A 46 -6.97 -12.46 13.64
C ILE A 46 -5.99 -13.29 14.47
N PHE A 47 -4.72 -13.36 14.07
CA PHE A 47 -3.68 -14.07 14.84
C PHE A 47 -3.47 -13.46 16.23
N LEU A 48 -3.53 -12.15 16.37
CA LEU A 48 -3.43 -11.47 17.67
C LEU A 48 -4.63 -11.82 18.56
N VAL A 49 -5.84 -11.82 18.03
CA VAL A 49 -7.04 -12.18 18.78
C VAL A 49 -7.00 -13.65 19.18
N ILE A 50 -6.64 -14.55 18.26
CA ILE A 50 -6.47 -15.98 18.57
C ILE A 50 -5.40 -16.17 19.62
N GLY A 51 -4.22 -15.56 19.45
CA GLY A 51 -3.11 -15.65 20.39
C GLY A 51 -3.49 -15.10 21.77
N PHE A 52 -4.22 -14.00 21.82
CA PHE A 52 -4.73 -13.42 23.06
C PHE A 52 -5.71 -14.36 23.76
N VAL A 53 -6.70 -14.89 23.04
CA VAL A 53 -7.67 -15.87 23.59
C VAL A 53 -6.95 -17.15 24.04
N TRP A 54 -5.94 -17.59 23.29
CA TRP A 54 -5.15 -18.78 23.61
C TRP A 54 -4.31 -18.60 24.87
N VAL A 55 -3.52 -17.53 24.96
CA VAL A 55 -2.66 -17.24 26.12
C VAL A 55 -3.49 -16.95 27.36
N PHE A 56 -4.54 -16.14 27.22
CA PHE A 56 -5.40 -15.76 28.34
C PHE A 56 -6.28 -16.92 28.82
N GLY A 57 -6.73 -17.76 27.89
CA GLY A 57 -7.39 -19.03 28.21
C GLY A 57 -6.43 -19.98 28.93
N ALA A 58 -5.21 -20.14 28.41
CA ALA A 58 -4.23 -21.13 28.91
C ALA A 58 -3.75 -20.79 30.32
N GLY A 59 -3.58 -19.50 30.62
CA GLY A 59 -3.26 -19.04 31.96
C GLY A 59 -4.39 -19.23 32.98
N ARG A 60 -5.64 -19.44 32.55
CA ARG A 60 -6.80 -19.65 33.43
C ARG A 60 -7.31 -21.10 33.46
N SER A 61 -6.77 -21.98 32.62
CA SER A 61 -7.19 -23.37 32.53
C SER A 61 -6.36 -24.22 33.49
N GLU A 62 -7.00 -24.90 34.44
CA GLU A 62 -6.33 -25.83 35.37
C GLU A 62 -5.64 -27.00 34.64
N LYS A 63 -6.13 -27.36 33.45
CA LYS A 63 -5.54 -28.40 32.58
C LYS A 63 -4.48 -27.84 31.61
N GLY A 64 -4.12 -26.57 31.75
CA GLY A 64 -3.18 -25.89 30.87
C GLY A 64 -3.63 -25.88 29.40
N TRP A 65 -2.67 -26.07 28.50
CA TRP A 65 -2.84 -25.93 27.05
C TRP A 65 -3.72 -27.01 26.41
N SER A 66 -3.75 -28.22 26.99
CA SER A 66 -4.54 -29.34 26.43
C SER A 66 -6.05 -29.16 26.66
N GLY A 67 -6.44 -28.50 27.75
CA GLY A 67 -7.84 -28.20 28.07
C GLY A 67 -8.49 -27.27 27.04
N ILE A 68 -7.74 -26.28 26.55
CA ILE A 68 -8.25 -25.31 25.56
C ILE A 68 -8.37 -25.92 24.19
N TYR A 69 -7.41 -26.77 23.79
CA TYR A 69 -7.51 -27.49 22.53
C TYR A 69 -8.78 -28.35 22.48
N ARG A 70 -9.11 -29.03 23.59
CA ARG A 70 -10.33 -29.85 23.69
C ARG A 70 -11.62 -29.03 23.67
N VAL A 71 -11.65 -27.87 24.34
CA VAL A 71 -12.80 -26.95 24.30
C VAL A 71 -12.95 -26.32 22.91
N PHE A 72 -11.84 -25.94 22.27
CA PHE A 72 -11.80 -25.33 20.94
C PHE A 72 -12.30 -26.31 19.86
N THR A 73 -12.00 -27.60 20.02
CA THR A 73 -12.50 -28.69 19.16
C THR A 73 -13.87 -29.22 19.58
N LEU A 74 -14.52 -28.58 20.56
CA LEU A 74 -15.84 -28.97 21.10
C LEU A 74 -15.90 -30.41 21.66
N ILE A 75 -14.76 -30.99 22.02
CA ILE A 75 -14.68 -32.31 22.64
C ILE A 75 -15.21 -32.27 24.09
N ASP A 76 -14.98 -31.17 24.81
CA ASP A 76 -15.45 -30.95 26.18
C ASP A 76 -16.39 -29.73 26.26
N ARG A 77 -17.42 -29.79 27.12
CA ARG A 77 -18.36 -28.66 27.35
C ARG A 77 -17.62 -27.46 27.98
N PRO A 78 -17.85 -26.22 27.50
CA PRO A 78 -17.25 -25.03 28.11
C PRO A 78 -17.84 -24.78 29.49
N VAL A 79 -16.99 -24.76 30.53
CA VAL A 79 -17.40 -24.56 31.94
C VAL A 79 -17.23 -23.11 32.39
N HIS A 80 -16.44 -22.31 31.66
CA HIS A 80 -16.12 -20.91 32.00
C HIS A 80 -16.36 -19.94 30.81
N VAL A 81 -16.59 -18.66 31.08
CA VAL A 81 -16.87 -17.63 30.05
C VAL A 81 -15.76 -17.53 28.99
N SER A 82 -14.49 -17.73 29.38
CA SER A 82 -13.34 -17.79 28.46
C SER A 82 -13.38 -19.02 27.53
N SER A 83 -13.86 -20.15 28.03
CA SER A 83 -14.00 -21.40 27.26
C SER A 83 -15.17 -21.32 26.25
N TRP A 84 -16.21 -20.54 26.56
CA TRP A 84 -17.27 -20.21 25.61
C TRP A 84 -16.76 -19.33 24.46
N GLY A 85 -15.94 -18.32 24.79
CA GLY A 85 -15.26 -17.50 23.79
C GLY A 85 -14.38 -18.32 22.85
N ALA A 86 -13.62 -19.29 23.38
CA ALA A 86 -12.80 -20.20 22.58
C ALA A 86 -13.63 -21.10 21.65
N SER A 87 -14.80 -21.58 22.10
CA SER A 87 -15.71 -22.40 21.29
C SER A 87 -16.32 -21.60 20.13
N ILE A 88 -16.78 -20.37 20.38
CA ILE A 88 -17.27 -19.47 19.32
C ILE A 88 -16.16 -19.09 18.36
N LEU A 89 -14.95 -18.86 18.87
CA LEU A 89 -13.81 -18.59 18.02
C LEU A 89 -13.53 -19.77 17.10
N GLY A 90 -13.49 -21.01 17.62
CA GLY A 90 -13.29 -22.21 16.80
C GLY A 90 -14.36 -22.36 15.71
N TRP A 91 -15.63 -22.09 16.06
CA TRP A 91 -16.75 -22.18 15.12
C TRP A 91 -16.77 -21.08 14.07
N LEU A 92 -16.33 -19.86 14.39
CA LEU A 92 -16.26 -18.75 13.43
C LEU A 92 -14.98 -18.80 12.60
N LEU A 93 -13.88 -19.31 13.16
CA LEU A 93 -12.57 -19.32 12.51
C LEU A 93 -12.55 -20.27 11.32
N VAL A 94 -13.17 -21.45 11.44
CA VAL A 94 -13.15 -22.46 10.35
C VAL A 94 -13.91 -21.96 9.11
N PRO A 95 -15.17 -21.49 9.20
CA PRO A 95 -15.89 -20.92 8.06
C PRO A 95 -15.28 -19.60 7.58
N ALA A 96 -14.70 -18.76 8.45
CA ALA A 96 -14.04 -17.54 8.02
C ALA A 96 -12.74 -17.82 7.23
N LEU A 97 -11.97 -18.84 7.64
CA LEU A 97 -10.79 -19.29 6.90
C LEU A 97 -11.21 -19.91 5.56
N ILE A 98 -12.17 -20.85 5.57
CA ILE A 98 -12.63 -21.52 4.35
C ILE A 98 -13.32 -20.53 3.40
N GLY A 99 -14.22 -19.70 3.92
CA GLY A 99 -14.93 -18.65 3.16
C GLY A 99 -14.00 -17.55 2.67
N GLY A 100 -12.98 -17.17 3.45
CA GLY A 100 -11.92 -16.25 3.02
C GLY A 100 -11.09 -16.83 1.88
N VAL A 101 -10.69 -18.10 1.96
CA VAL A 101 -9.96 -18.80 0.90
C VAL A 101 -10.84 -19.00 -0.34
N ALA A 102 -12.10 -19.41 -0.18
CA ALA A 102 -13.04 -19.63 -1.27
C ALA A 102 -13.43 -18.33 -1.99
N GLY A 103 -13.75 -17.28 -1.23
CA GLY A 103 -13.99 -15.93 -1.77
C GLY A 103 -12.76 -15.38 -2.48
N HIS A 104 -11.56 -15.72 -2.01
CA HIS A 104 -10.32 -15.36 -2.69
C HIS A 104 -10.11 -16.13 -4.00
N VAL A 105 -10.38 -17.43 -4.07
CA VAL A 105 -10.32 -18.21 -5.32
C VAL A 105 -11.29 -17.63 -6.36
N ILE A 106 -12.49 -17.24 -5.93
CA ILE A 106 -13.50 -16.63 -6.80
C ILE A 106 -13.05 -15.23 -7.26
N ALA A 107 -12.55 -14.38 -6.35
CA ALA A 107 -12.03 -13.06 -6.70
C ALA A 107 -10.78 -13.14 -7.61
N ALA A 108 -9.90 -14.12 -7.38
CA ALA A 108 -8.73 -14.38 -8.21
C ALA A 108 -9.11 -14.89 -9.61
N ARG A 109 -10.19 -15.68 -9.73
CA ARG A 109 -10.76 -16.08 -11.04
C ARG A 109 -11.33 -14.88 -11.78
N MET A 110 -12.01 -13.98 -11.08
CA MET A 110 -12.63 -12.78 -11.66
C MET A 110 -11.57 -11.74 -12.07
N GLN A 111 -10.49 -11.59 -11.30
CA GLN A 111 -9.32 -10.78 -11.69
C GLN A 111 -8.50 -11.43 -12.82
N ARG A 112 -8.40 -12.76 -12.89
CA ARG A 112 -7.73 -13.45 -14.02
C ARG A 112 -8.37 -13.16 -15.38
N VAL A 113 -9.66 -12.80 -15.44
CA VAL A 113 -10.31 -12.42 -16.71
C VAL A 113 -10.00 -10.96 -17.10
N LYS A 114 -9.54 -10.12 -16.16
CA LYS A 114 -9.12 -8.72 -16.41
C LYS A 114 -7.60 -8.48 -16.39
N GLU A 115 -6.79 -9.37 -15.81
CA GLU A 115 -5.35 -9.18 -15.54
C GLU A 115 -4.44 -10.30 -16.14
N ILE A 116 -4.73 -10.79 -17.35
CA ILE A 116 -3.89 -11.81 -18.00
C ILE A 116 -2.45 -11.29 -18.25
N ALA A 117 -2.22 -9.97 -18.29
CA ALA A 117 -0.88 -9.39 -18.50
C ALA A 117 -0.05 -9.20 -17.21
N THR A 118 -0.66 -8.83 -16.08
CA THR A 118 0.09 -8.30 -14.91
C THR A 118 0.53 -9.39 -13.94
N ASN A 119 -0.30 -10.42 -13.69
CA ASN A 119 -0.02 -11.40 -12.62
C ASN A 119 1.03 -12.46 -13.00
N GLN A 120 1.23 -12.76 -14.29
CA GLN A 120 2.26 -13.71 -14.71
C GLN A 120 3.68 -13.16 -14.52
N LEU A 121 3.86 -11.83 -14.61
CA LEU A 121 5.17 -11.18 -14.49
C LEU A 121 5.69 -11.13 -13.04
N PHE A 122 4.80 -11.01 -12.05
CA PHE A 122 5.21 -11.00 -10.63
C PHE A 122 5.41 -12.39 -10.02
N GLN A 123 4.88 -13.46 -10.63
CA GLN A 123 5.02 -14.81 -10.09
C GLN A 123 6.45 -15.35 -10.13
N ARG A 124 7.29 -14.92 -11.08
CA ARG A 124 8.69 -15.37 -11.23
C ARG A 124 9.68 -14.87 -10.16
N ARG A 125 9.29 -13.95 -9.26
CA ARG A 125 10.23 -13.37 -8.28
C ARG A 125 10.39 -14.24 -7.04
N GLY A 126 11.64 -14.57 -6.72
CA GLY A 126 12.02 -15.37 -5.54
C GLY A 126 11.58 -14.76 -4.21
N LEU A 127 11.24 -15.62 -3.24
CA LEU A 127 10.64 -15.29 -1.94
C LEU A 127 11.41 -14.20 -1.16
N LYS A 128 12.74 -14.23 -1.21
CA LYS A 128 13.64 -13.28 -0.54
C LYS A 128 13.52 -11.85 -1.10
N ARG A 129 13.19 -11.70 -2.39
CA ARG A 129 12.92 -10.39 -3.02
C ARG A 129 11.50 -9.89 -2.77
N ARG A 130 10.54 -10.81 -2.56
CA ARG A 130 9.15 -10.43 -2.18
C ARG A 130 9.06 -9.81 -0.79
N LEU A 131 9.95 -10.24 0.12
CA LEU A 131 10.00 -9.80 1.51
C LEU A 131 10.70 -8.45 1.72
N LYS A 132 11.45 -7.92 0.74
CA LYS A 132 12.01 -6.56 0.86
C LYS A 132 10.86 -5.54 0.86
N PRO A 133 10.83 -4.60 1.82
CA PRO A 133 9.80 -3.57 1.87
C PRO A 133 9.84 -2.76 0.56
N PRO A 134 8.69 -2.33 0.03
CA PRO A 134 8.66 -1.54 -1.18
C PRO A 134 9.45 -0.24 -0.98
N GLY A 135 10.20 0.16 -2.01
CA GLY A 135 10.78 1.50 -2.07
C GLY A 135 9.68 2.55 -1.92
N ARG A 136 10.02 3.68 -1.31
CA ARG A 136 9.08 4.78 -1.12
C ARG A 136 9.23 5.75 -2.28
N ILE A 137 8.13 6.05 -2.96
CA ILE A 137 8.09 7.12 -3.97
C ILE A 137 8.67 8.40 -3.35
N THR A 138 9.55 9.08 -4.07
CA THR A 138 10.24 10.30 -3.64
C THR A 138 9.24 11.42 -3.38
N PHE A 139 9.54 12.25 -2.36
CA PHE A 139 8.76 13.46 -2.08
C PHE A 139 9.22 14.60 -3.00
N LEU A 140 8.26 15.31 -3.59
CA LEU A 140 8.53 16.50 -4.41
C LEU A 140 9.24 17.57 -3.58
N GLU A 141 8.86 17.73 -2.31
CA GLU A 141 9.55 18.63 -1.39
C GLU A 141 11.04 18.28 -1.24
N SER A 142 11.38 16.99 -1.22
CA SER A 142 12.78 16.56 -1.08
C SER A 142 13.62 16.84 -2.32
N LEU A 143 12.99 17.18 -3.46
CA LEU A 143 13.67 17.58 -4.69
C LEU A 143 13.95 19.10 -4.70
N HIS A 144 13.34 19.86 -3.78
CA HIS A 144 13.58 21.29 -3.67
C HIS A 144 15.04 21.56 -3.28
N LEU A 145 15.73 22.41 -4.05
CA LEU A 145 17.13 22.80 -3.83
C LEU A 145 18.18 21.68 -4.01
N LYS A 146 17.82 20.51 -4.53
CA LYS A 146 18.80 19.45 -4.82
C LYS A 146 19.60 19.68 -6.10
N SER A 147 18.92 20.03 -7.19
CA SER A 147 19.55 20.29 -8.49
C SER A 147 18.75 21.34 -9.28
N ALA A 148 19.37 21.94 -10.31
CA ALA A 148 18.69 22.91 -11.17
C ALA A 148 17.56 22.25 -11.99
N GLU A 149 17.78 21.04 -12.49
CA GLU A 149 16.78 20.27 -13.24
C GLU A 149 15.57 19.90 -12.37
N ASP A 150 15.81 19.48 -11.12
CA ASP A 150 14.75 19.19 -10.16
C ASP A 150 13.93 20.44 -9.84
N GLN A 151 14.58 21.60 -9.72
CA GLN A 151 13.87 22.85 -9.51
C GLN A 151 13.02 23.25 -10.71
N GLU A 152 13.53 23.08 -11.92
CA GLU A 152 12.76 23.36 -13.14
C GLU A 152 11.55 22.43 -13.27
N PHE A 153 11.74 21.14 -12.98
CA PHE A 153 10.64 20.19 -12.90
C PHE A 153 9.59 20.61 -11.87
N LEU A 154 10.01 21.00 -10.65
CA LEU A 154 9.09 21.47 -9.62
C LEU A 154 8.37 22.76 -10.01
N ASP A 155 9.05 23.70 -10.65
CA ASP A 155 8.45 24.95 -11.14
C ASP A 155 7.33 24.65 -12.14
N ARG A 156 7.59 23.82 -13.15
CA ARG A 156 6.59 23.45 -14.15
C ARG A 156 5.48 22.59 -13.56
N TYR A 157 5.84 21.55 -12.80
CA TYR A 157 4.88 20.58 -12.31
C TYR A 157 4.01 21.12 -11.18
N VAL A 158 4.61 21.72 -10.16
CA VAL A 158 3.88 22.20 -8.99
C VAL A 158 3.32 23.58 -9.26
N ARG A 159 4.13 24.53 -9.75
CA ARG A 159 3.67 25.92 -9.86
C ARG A 159 2.77 26.13 -11.07
N ARG A 160 3.10 25.60 -12.24
CA ARG A 160 2.26 25.78 -13.44
C ARG A 160 1.10 24.80 -13.48
N ALA A 161 1.38 23.49 -13.54
CA ALA A 161 0.33 22.49 -13.73
C ALA A 161 -0.62 22.32 -12.52
N HIS A 162 -0.15 22.64 -11.30
CA HIS A 162 -0.95 22.54 -10.07
C HIS A 162 -1.18 23.88 -9.38
N ARG A 163 -0.81 25.01 -10.00
CA ARG A 163 -1.04 26.37 -9.45
C ARG A 163 -0.47 26.58 -8.04
N GLY A 164 0.63 25.89 -7.72
CA GLY A 164 1.27 25.95 -6.40
C GLY A 164 0.68 25.02 -5.34
N ASP A 165 -0.34 24.21 -5.67
CA ASP A 165 -0.89 23.22 -4.73
C ASP A 165 0.04 21.99 -4.62
N TRP A 166 0.97 22.08 -3.67
CA TRP A 166 1.94 21.01 -3.35
C TRP A 166 1.28 19.69 -2.97
N LYS A 167 0.15 19.73 -2.25
CA LYS A 167 -0.52 18.53 -1.78
C LYS A 167 -1.14 17.78 -2.95
N LYS A 168 -1.85 18.51 -3.82
CA LYS A 168 -2.44 17.95 -5.03
C LYS A 168 -1.36 17.46 -6.00
N ALA A 169 -0.28 18.22 -6.18
CA ALA A 169 0.85 17.81 -7.01
C ALA A 169 1.51 16.52 -6.48
N GLN A 170 1.72 16.41 -5.17
CA GLN A 170 2.29 15.20 -4.57
C GLN A 170 1.37 13.99 -4.72
N ASP A 171 0.06 14.15 -4.52
CA ASP A 171 -0.91 13.07 -4.72
C ASP A 171 -0.94 12.61 -6.19
N HIS A 172 -0.89 13.54 -7.15
CA HIS A 172 -0.87 13.21 -8.57
C HIS A 172 0.46 12.57 -9.01
N TRP A 173 1.57 13.01 -8.43
CA TRP A 173 2.88 12.39 -8.63
C TRP A 173 2.89 10.93 -8.19
N GLU A 174 2.35 10.65 -6.99
CA GLU A 174 2.22 9.27 -6.49
C GLU A 174 1.38 8.38 -7.42
N VAL A 175 0.26 8.92 -7.94
CA VAL A 175 -0.60 8.17 -8.89
C VAL A 175 0.17 7.88 -10.17
N LEU A 176 0.82 8.87 -10.76
CA LEU A 176 1.55 8.70 -12.00
C LEU A 176 2.68 7.68 -11.88
N VAL A 177 3.53 7.80 -10.86
CA VAL A 177 4.64 6.86 -10.62
C VAL A 177 4.11 5.45 -10.40
N ARG A 178 3.00 5.30 -9.68
CA ARG A 178 2.35 4.00 -9.47
C ARG A 178 1.82 3.41 -10.78
N ASP A 179 1.20 4.20 -11.63
CA ASP A 179 0.65 3.72 -12.90
C ASP A 179 1.81 3.33 -13.86
N VAL A 180 2.92 4.07 -13.86
CA VAL A 180 4.15 3.70 -14.58
C VAL A 180 4.77 2.42 -14.00
N LEU A 181 4.80 2.25 -12.67
CA LEU A 181 5.28 1.02 -12.03
C LEU A 181 4.52 -0.24 -12.44
N CYS A 182 3.28 -0.08 -12.92
CA CYS A 182 2.44 -1.18 -13.38
C CYS A 182 2.68 -1.57 -14.85
N THR A 183 3.61 -0.92 -15.56
CA THR A 183 3.92 -1.28 -16.96
C THR A 183 4.73 -2.58 -17.04
N VAL A 184 4.58 -3.28 -18.16
CA VAL A 184 5.23 -4.58 -18.41
C VAL A 184 6.75 -4.46 -18.43
N GLU A 185 7.28 -3.36 -18.98
CA GLU A 185 8.71 -3.09 -19.12
C GLU A 185 9.43 -3.03 -17.76
N LEU A 186 8.76 -2.56 -16.71
CA LEU A 186 9.33 -2.45 -15.37
C LEU A 186 9.11 -3.68 -14.51
N ALA A 187 8.40 -4.69 -15.01
CA ALA A 187 8.02 -5.86 -14.23
C ALA A 187 9.20 -6.83 -13.99
N GLU A 188 10.25 -6.76 -14.80
CA GLU A 188 11.43 -7.63 -14.69
C GLU A 188 12.52 -7.08 -13.76
N LEU A 189 12.50 -5.76 -13.50
CA LEU A 189 13.49 -5.07 -12.67
C LEU A 189 13.32 -5.35 -11.17
N ASP A 190 14.40 -5.17 -10.39
CA ASP A 190 14.31 -5.23 -8.92
C ASP A 190 13.38 -4.13 -8.39
N ARG A 191 12.76 -4.30 -7.21
CA ARG A 191 11.75 -3.35 -6.72
C ARG A 191 12.26 -1.90 -6.59
N ASN A 192 13.51 -1.73 -6.18
CA ASN A 192 14.08 -0.39 -6.04
C ASN A 192 14.45 0.20 -7.39
N GLU A 193 14.99 -0.64 -8.26
CA GLU A 193 15.36 -0.28 -9.63
C GLU A 193 14.13 0.07 -10.46
N ALA A 194 13.06 -0.73 -10.37
CA ALA A 194 11.77 -0.46 -10.99
C ALA A 194 11.16 0.86 -10.49
N LEU A 195 11.31 1.19 -9.20
CA LEU A 195 10.87 2.47 -8.65
C LEU A 195 11.68 3.63 -9.21
N GLU A 196 13.01 3.51 -9.24
CA GLU A 196 13.89 4.53 -9.80
C GLU A 196 13.61 4.75 -11.29
N SER A 197 13.48 3.67 -12.06
CA SER A 197 13.09 3.71 -13.48
C SER A 197 11.70 4.30 -13.66
N ALA A 198 10.71 3.92 -12.83
CA ALA A 198 9.37 4.48 -12.91
C ALA A 198 9.34 5.98 -12.61
N GLU A 199 10.10 6.45 -11.62
CA GLU A 199 10.22 7.87 -11.33
C GLU A 199 10.89 8.62 -12.48
N SER A 200 11.95 8.04 -13.06
CA SER A 200 12.62 8.61 -14.24
C SER A 200 11.66 8.74 -15.43
N VAL A 201 10.96 7.65 -15.77
CA VAL A 201 9.96 7.63 -16.85
C VAL A 201 8.81 8.59 -16.56
N ALA A 202 8.30 8.63 -15.32
CA ALA A 202 7.26 9.57 -14.94
C ALA A 202 7.71 11.03 -15.07
N ARG A 203 8.98 11.35 -14.72
CA ARG A 203 9.54 12.69 -14.97
C ARG A 203 9.64 12.99 -16.45
N ALA A 204 10.10 12.04 -17.27
CA ALA A 204 10.19 12.21 -18.72
C ALA A 204 8.80 12.46 -19.37
N VAL A 205 7.79 11.66 -18.99
CA VAL A 205 6.40 11.87 -19.42
C VAL A 205 5.90 13.25 -19.00
N MET A 206 6.15 13.64 -17.75
CA MET A 206 5.75 14.94 -17.24
C MET A 206 6.52 16.10 -17.88
N TRP A 207 7.75 15.88 -18.34
CA TRP A 207 8.49 16.88 -19.08
C TRP A 207 7.79 17.22 -20.39
N VAL A 208 7.33 16.20 -21.12
CA VAL A 208 6.60 16.37 -22.38
C VAL A 208 5.25 17.06 -22.14
N THR A 209 4.48 16.63 -21.14
CA THR A 209 3.16 17.23 -20.86
C THR A 209 3.26 18.57 -20.12
N GLY A 210 4.37 18.81 -19.45
CA GLY A 210 4.67 20.04 -18.72
C GLY A 210 4.76 21.26 -19.62
N TYR A 211 5.09 21.09 -20.92
CA TYR A 211 5.00 22.16 -21.91
C TYR A 211 3.58 22.68 -22.15
N GLN A 212 2.57 21.89 -21.79
CA GLN A 212 1.16 22.29 -21.91
C GLN A 212 0.60 22.85 -20.60
N ASP A 213 1.43 22.99 -19.55
CA ASP A 213 1.02 23.36 -18.20
C ASP A 213 -0.15 22.50 -17.66
N LYS A 214 -0.22 21.23 -18.10
CA LYS A 214 -1.28 20.28 -17.75
C LYS A 214 -0.70 19.08 -16.99
N CYS A 215 -1.45 18.61 -16.01
CA CYS A 215 -1.20 17.33 -15.36
C CYS A 215 -2.17 16.28 -15.91
N LEU A 216 -1.64 15.15 -16.38
CA LEU A 216 -2.43 14.02 -16.90
C LEU A 216 -3.50 13.52 -15.92
N VAL A 217 -3.19 13.53 -14.62
CA VAL A 217 -4.16 13.11 -13.58
C VAL A 217 -5.25 14.15 -13.38
N CYS A 218 -4.92 15.45 -13.45
CA CYS A 218 -5.92 16.52 -13.42
C CYS A 218 -6.88 16.41 -14.61
N THR A 219 -6.34 16.21 -15.82
CA THR A 219 -7.15 16.14 -17.04
C THR A 219 -8.02 14.88 -17.04
N ALA A 220 -7.48 13.71 -16.67
CA ALA A 220 -8.25 12.48 -16.58
C ALA A 220 -9.44 12.60 -15.61
N ARG A 221 -9.25 13.25 -14.45
CA ARG A 221 -10.32 13.46 -13.47
C ARG A 221 -11.36 14.48 -13.91
N ALA A 222 -10.97 15.48 -14.70
CA ALA A 222 -11.92 16.46 -15.24
C ALA A 222 -12.89 15.83 -16.26
N HIS A 223 -12.51 14.70 -16.88
CA HIS A 223 -13.31 13.98 -17.87
C HIS A 223 -14.09 12.78 -17.31
N GLN A 224 -14.04 12.54 -15.99
CA GLN A 224 -14.84 11.52 -15.31
C GLN A 224 -15.95 12.25 -14.52
N PRO A 225 -17.19 12.29 -15.02
CA PRO A 225 -18.32 12.95 -14.34
C PRO A 225 -18.72 12.26 -13.04
#